data_AF-A0A7K0R8P5-F1
#
_entry.id   AF-A0A7K0R8P5-F1
#
_cell.length_a   1.000
_cell.length_b   1.000
_cell.length_c   1.000
_cell.angle_alpha   90.00
_cell.angle_beta   90.00
_cell.angle_gamma   90.00
#
_symmetry.space_group_name_H-M   'P 1'
#
loop_
_entity.id
_entity.type
_entity.pdbx_description
1 polymer ?
#
loop_
_entity_poly.entity_id
_entity_poly.type
_entity_poly.pdbx_seq_one_letter_code
_entity_poly.pdbx_strand_id
1 'polypeptide(L)'
;MPSSAQPVGARRSAALDGLRAIAALTVFVFHAWLYTRSTVDASAARDLSLGDQIAAQLRIGLVLFFVLSGFLLFRPWVAARLGSGSAPRTRTYVVHRVARIVPAYWLAIAGSVALLWPLAGEPGVRLPPAGSLPLFFIFGQNYSPETIMRLDPPMWTLGVEAAFYALLPLLGWAALRAGRTRGRQAIVPVLALALGMAFNVWLAQRAPSIILGKSLPAMLPYFAIGMLAAVLVYGRAPGRVASLLLGFGGLGLVVLDGWLHARAAPGSGLAQLLKSLRDTPAAIGCAGIVAVAVTRPPRALAARPLAVAGLVSYGLYLWHVPLLLWLRSMGLLPMHTWGATLVALPLSLLAAALSWLLVERAMISWSRRTTVLGANRRSDTSVPPV
;
A
#
# COMPACT_ATOMS: atom_id res chain seq x y z
N MET A 1 -8.05 19.56 -40.38
CA MET A 1 -7.36 18.48 -39.64
C MET A 1 -7.40 18.77 -38.14
N PRO A 2 -8.11 18.00 -37.32
CA PRO A 2 -7.87 17.96 -35.89
C PRO A 2 -7.16 16.65 -35.54
N SER A 3 -5.83 16.69 -35.61
CA SER A 3 -4.97 15.70 -34.95
C SER A 3 -4.66 16.22 -33.54
N SER A 4 -5.38 15.70 -32.55
CA SER A 4 -4.81 15.47 -31.22
C SER A 4 -5.66 14.41 -30.52
N ALA A 5 -5.32 13.15 -30.80
CA ALA A 5 -5.72 12.06 -29.93
C ALA A 5 -5.13 12.35 -28.54
N GLN A 6 -5.91 12.98 -27.65
CA GLN A 6 -5.56 13.00 -26.24
C GLN A 6 -5.49 11.54 -25.78
N PRO A 7 -4.33 11.07 -25.26
CA PRO A 7 -4.19 9.68 -24.90
C PRO A 7 -5.19 9.39 -23.79
N VAL A 8 -6.01 8.37 -23.99
CA VAL A 8 -6.91 7.81 -22.98
C VAL A 8 -6.08 7.50 -21.71
N GLY A 9 -6.01 8.38 -20.70
CA GLY A 9 -5.42 7.99 -19.41
C GLY A 9 -4.69 9.00 -18.51
N ALA A 10 -4.33 10.22 -18.95
CA ALA A 10 -3.53 11.12 -18.12
C ALA A 10 -4.21 11.53 -16.80
N ARG A 11 -5.48 11.95 -16.86
CA ARG A 11 -6.28 12.32 -15.67
C ARG A 11 -6.51 11.13 -14.73
N ARG A 12 -6.69 9.93 -15.29
CA ARG A 12 -6.84 8.68 -14.52
C ARG A 12 -5.56 8.36 -13.75
N SER A 13 -4.40 8.46 -14.40
CA SER A 13 -3.12 8.25 -13.73
C SER A 13 -2.93 9.26 -12.61
N ALA A 14 -3.16 10.55 -12.89
CA ALA A 14 -3.07 11.61 -11.89
C ALA A 14 -4.00 11.38 -10.69
N ALA A 15 -5.23 10.91 -10.92
CA ALA A 15 -6.16 10.59 -9.82
C ALA A 15 -5.68 9.41 -8.96
N LEU A 16 -5.09 8.38 -9.58
CA LEU A 16 -4.51 7.25 -8.85
C LEU A 16 -3.26 7.66 -8.05
N ASP A 17 -2.43 8.52 -8.62
CA ASP A 17 -1.28 9.11 -7.91
C ASP A 17 -1.78 10.00 -6.76
N GLY A 18 -2.87 10.73 -6.97
CA GLY A 18 -3.51 11.49 -5.91
C GLY A 18 -4.04 10.64 -4.76
N LEU A 19 -4.63 9.48 -5.04
CA LEU A 19 -5.02 8.51 -4.01
C LEU A 19 -3.82 7.97 -3.22
N ARG A 20 -2.67 7.74 -3.89
CA ARG A 20 -1.43 7.36 -3.20
C ARG A 20 -0.90 8.46 -2.30
N ALA A 21 -0.97 9.72 -2.75
CA ALA A 21 -0.59 10.85 -1.92
C ALA A 21 -1.45 10.94 -0.66
N ILE A 22 -2.77 10.82 -0.80
CA ILE A 22 -3.70 10.78 0.34
C ILE A 22 -3.32 9.63 1.27
N ALA A 23 -3.12 8.42 0.75
CA ALA A 23 -2.74 7.26 1.55
C ALA A 23 -1.43 7.47 2.32
N ALA A 24 -0.40 8.05 1.69
CA ALA A 24 0.87 8.34 2.34
C ALA A 24 0.73 9.42 3.41
N LEU A 25 -0.02 10.49 3.14
CA LEU A 25 -0.24 11.58 4.09
C LEU A 25 -1.05 11.13 5.31
N THR A 26 -2.08 10.31 5.13
CA THR A 26 -2.85 9.79 6.26
C THR A 26 -2.00 8.87 7.14
N VAL A 27 -1.20 7.97 6.53
CA VAL A 27 -0.25 7.13 7.28
C VAL A 27 0.81 7.98 7.99
N PHE A 28 1.31 9.03 7.34
CA PHE A 28 2.27 9.95 7.94
C PHE A 28 1.69 10.58 9.21
N VAL A 29 0.49 11.17 9.13
CA VAL A 29 -0.17 11.83 10.27
C VAL A 29 -0.48 10.82 11.38
N PHE A 30 -0.89 9.60 11.03
CA PHE A 30 -1.06 8.51 11.98
C PHE A 30 0.24 8.23 12.77
N HIS A 31 1.39 8.16 12.10
CA HIS A 31 2.66 7.93 12.80
C HIS A 31 3.13 9.16 13.58
N ALA A 32 2.92 10.38 13.08
CA ALA A 32 3.19 11.60 13.83
C ALA A 32 2.37 11.63 15.14
N TRP A 33 1.10 11.23 15.08
CA TRP A 33 0.26 11.04 16.27
C TRP A 33 0.82 9.93 17.18
N LEU A 34 1.11 8.76 16.63
CA LEU A 34 1.59 7.61 17.41
C LEU A 34 2.89 7.90 18.15
N TYR A 35 3.85 8.59 17.51
CA TYR A 35 5.18 8.85 18.06
C TYR A 35 5.29 10.14 18.89
N THR A 36 4.25 10.96 18.95
CA THR A 36 4.18 12.12 19.87
C THR A 36 3.51 11.78 21.19
N ARG A 37 2.88 10.61 21.32
CA ARG A 37 2.29 10.13 22.57
C ARG A 37 3.33 9.38 23.41
N SER A 38 3.40 9.72 24.71
CA SER A 38 4.40 9.20 25.65
C SER A 38 4.16 7.73 26.06
N THR A 39 2.91 7.31 26.22
CA THR A 39 2.47 5.91 26.36
C THR A 39 1.03 5.81 25.86
N VAL A 40 0.72 4.83 25.00
CA VAL A 40 -0.69 4.45 24.74
C VAL A 40 -1.06 3.42 25.80
N ASP A 41 -1.22 3.86 27.04
CA ASP A 41 -1.86 3.01 28.03
C ASP A 41 -3.32 2.85 27.64
N ALA A 42 -3.83 1.62 27.68
CA ALA A 42 -5.21 1.31 27.30
C ALA A 42 -6.26 2.07 28.14
N SER A 43 -5.86 2.57 29.31
CA SER A 43 -6.64 3.47 30.18
C SER A 43 -6.73 4.91 29.65
N ALA A 44 -5.72 5.41 28.94
CA ALA A 44 -5.68 6.77 28.36
C ALA A 44 -6.50 6.89 27.06
N ALA A 45 -6.95 5.78 26.49
CA ALA A 45 -7.75 5.75 25.26
C ALA A 45 -9.16 6.34 25.43
N ARG A 46 -9.67 6.47 26.67
CA ARG A 46 -11.03 6.98 26.95
C ARG A 46 -11.15 8.50 26.90
N ASP A 47 -10.04 9.24 27.07
CA ASP A 47 -10.01 10.71 27.09
C ASP A 47 -9.34 11.30 25.82
N LEU A 48 -9.29 10.53 24.74
CA LEU A 48 -8.77 11.01 23.47
C LEU A 48 -9.68 12.08 22.88
N SER A 49 -9.09 13.23 22.52
CA SER A 49 -9.78 14.28 21.78
C SER A 49 -10.35 13.72 20.47
N LEU A 50 -11.37 14.38 19.90
CA LEU A 50 -11.89 13.99 18.58
C LEU A 50 -10.76 13.97 17.53
N GLY A 51 -9.80 14.91 17.63
CA GLY A 51 -8.62 14.95 16.77
C GLY A 51 -7.72 13.72 16.91
N ASP A 52 -7.48 13.24 18.13
CA ASP A 52 -6.73 12.01 18.39
C ASP A 52 -7.43 10.77 17.82
N GLN A 53 -8.76 10.68 18.03
CA GLN A 53 -9.55 9.57 17.51
C GLN A 53 -9.50 9.52 15.98
N ILE A 54 -9.60 10.68 15.32
CA ILE A 54 -9.44 10.78 13.86
C ILE A 54 -8.02 10.38 13.45
N ALA A 55 -6.98 10.93 14.09
CA ALA A 55 -5.59 10.65 13.75
C ALA A 55 -5.24 9.15 13.87
N ALA A 56 -5.76 8.48 14.90
CA ALA A 56 -5.61 7.03 15.08
C ALA A 56 -6.19 6.21 13.92
N GLN A 57 -7.32 6.66 13.33
CA GLN A 57 -7.95 5.97 12.20
C GLN A 57 -7.28 6.28 10.85
N LEU A 58 -6.40 7.29 10.76
CA LEU A 58 -5.67 7.58 9.53
C LEU A 58 -4.72 6.45 9.10
N ARG A 59 -4.49 5.45 9.97
CA ARG A 59 -3.87 4.15 9.62
C ARG A 59 -4.48 3.50 8.39
N ILE A 60 -5.75 3.77 8.09
CA ILE A 60 -6.49 3.20 6.94
C ILE A 60 -5.85 3.51 5.58
N GLY A 61 -4.96 4.50 5.51
CA GLY A 61 -4.13 4.73 4.33
C GLY A 61 -3.34 3.49 3.89
N LEU A 62 -2.91 2.63 4.84
CA LEU A 62 -2.26 1.36 4.51
C LEU A 62 -3.20 0.39 3.76
N VAL A 63 -4.48 0.37 4.15
CA VAL A 63 -5.51 -0.47 3.53
C VAL A 63 -5.73 -0.02 2.10
N LEU A 64 -5.79 1.31 1.88
CA LEU A 64 -5.89 1.89 0.54
C LEU A 64 -4.68 1.51 -0.34
N PHE A 65 -3.46 1.48 0.19
CA PHE A 65 -2.29 1.00 -0.55
C PHE A 65 -2.44 -0.46 -1.00
N PHE A 66 -2.85 -1.37 -0.11
CA PHE A 66 -3.04 -2.77 -0.48
C PHE A 66 -4.16 -2.97 -1.50
N VAL A 67 -5.28 -2.25 -1.36
CA VAL A 67 -6.36 -2.24 -2.36
C VAL A 67 -5.88 -1.71 -3.70
N LEU A 68 -5.11 -0.61 -3.73
CA LEU A 68 -4.51 -0.07 -4.95
C LEU A 68 -3.55 -1.06 -5.59
N SER A 69 -2.71 -1.74 -4.82
CA SER A 69 -1.78 -2.75 -5.31
C SER A 69 -2.51 -3.95 -5.91
N GLY A 70 -3.53 -4.48 -5.22
CA GLY A 70 -4.38 -5.54 -5.75
C GLY A 70 -5.08 -5.13 -7.05
N PHE A 71 -5.68 -3.94 -7.07
CA PHE A 71 -6.38 -3.40 -8.23
C PHE A 71 -5.45 -3.21 -9.44
N LEU A 72 -4.38 -2.43 -9.27
CA LEU A 72 -3.55 -2.00 -10.38
C LEU A 72 -2.70 -3.12 -10.93
N LEU A 73 -2.22 -4.01 -10.05
CA LEU A 73 -1.36 -5.07 -10.50
C LEU A 73 -2.17 -6.20 -11.12
N PHE A 74 -3.34 -6.57 -10.62
CA PHE A 74 -4.12 -7.66 -11.23
C PHE A 74 -4.80 -7.28 -12.55
N ARG A 75 -5.10 -5.99 -12.74
CA ARG A 75 -5.83 -5.47 -13.93
C ARG A 75 -5.26 -5.87 -15.30
N PRO A 76 -3.93 -5.92 -15.55
CA PRO A 76 -3.37 -6.38 -16.83
C PRO A 76 -3.68 -7.85 -17.16
N TRP A 77 -3.78 -8.74 -16.16
CA TRP A 77 -4.18 -10.14 -16.39
C TRP A 77 -5.67 -10.23 -16.77
N VAL A 78 -6.52 -9.46 -16.09
CA VAL A 78 -7.93 -9.30 -16.46
C VAL A 78 -8.05 -8.76 -17.88
N ALA A 79 -7.23 -7.76 -18.23
CA ALA A 79 -7.22 -7.16 -19.55
C ALA A 79 -6.79 -8.13 -20.66
N ALA A 80 -5.81 -8.98 -20.38
CA ALA A 80 -5.38 -10.01 -21.31
C ALA A 80 -6.46 -11.08 -21.55
N ARG A 81 -7.27 -11.38 -20.53
CA ARG A 81 -8.28 -12.43 -20.65
C ARG A 81 -9.63 -11.95 -21.19
N LEU A 82 -10.05 -10.74 -20.81
CA LEU A 82 -11.33 -10.14 -21.21
C LEU A 82 -11.21 -9.22 -22.44
N GLY A 83 -10.03 -8.67 -22.71
CA GLY A 83 -9.76 -7.78 -23.85
C GLY A 83 -8.97 -8.46 -24.97
N SER A 84 -8.32 -7.63 -25.80
CA SER A 84 -7.48 -8.04 -26.94
C SER A 84 -5.96 -8.00 -26.65
N GLY A 85 -5.57 -7.89 -25.38
CA GLY A 85 -4.15 -7.76 -24.98
C GLY A 85 -3.44 -9.09 -24.71
N SER A 86 -2.11 -9.07 -24.72
CA SER A 86 -1.28 -10.19 -24.26
C SER A 86 -1.14 -10.20 -22.74
N ALA A 87 -1.03 -11.39 -22.15
CA ALA A 87 -0.74 -11.54 -20.73
C ALA A 87 0.61 -10.88 -20.36
N PRO A 88 0.74 -10.28 -19.15
CA PRO A 88 2.02 -9.79 -18.67
C PRO A 88 3.06 -10.91 -18.62
N ARG A 89 4.26 -10.62 -19.13
CA ARG A 89 5.40 -11.54 -19.00
C ARG A 89 5.93 -11.47 -17.57
N THR A 90 6.06 -12.61 -16.90
CA THR A 90 6.53 -12.69 -15.50
C THR A 90 7.89 -11.99 -15.31
N ARG A 91 8.85 -12.20 -16.22
CA ARG A 91 10.16 -11.55 -16.17
C ARG A 91 10.06 -10.03 -16.20
N THR A 92 9.29 -9.47 -17.16
CA THR A 92 9.08 -8.02 -17.27
C THR A 92 8.41 -7.46 -16.02
N TYR A 93 7.41 -8.16 -15.50
CA TYR A 93 6.74 -7.80 -14.26
C TYR A 93 7.72 -7.73 -13.08
N VAL A 94 8.52 -8.78 -12.85
CA VAL A 94 9.49 -8.84 -11.75
C VAL A 94 10.53 -7.73 -11.87
N VAL A 95 11.11 -7.53 -13.05
CA VAL A 95 12.13 -6.47 -13.28
C VAL A 95 11.56 -5.08 -12.97
N HIS A 96 10.33 -4.79 -13.40
CA HIS A 96 9.68 -3.50 -13.11
C HIS A 96 9.33 -3.34 -11.63
N ARG A 97 8.99 -4.42 -10.91
CA ARG A 97 8.72 -4.36 -9.47
C ARG A 97 9.99 -4.16 -8.67
N VAL A 98 11.02 -4.95 -8.95
CA VAL A 98 12.33 -4.85 -8.28
C VAL A 98 12.91 -3.46 -8.46
N ALA A 99 12.95 -2.94 -9.69
CA ALA A 99 13.51 -1.62 -9.96
C ALA A 99 12.71 -0.46 -9.34
N ARG A 100 11.43 -0.69 -9.01
CA ARG A 100 10.58 0.32 -8.37
C ARG A 100 10.73 0.32 -6.84
N ILE A 101 10.92 -0.84 -6.21
CA ILE A 101 10.84 -0.99 -4.76
C ILE A 101 12.23 -1.13 -4.14
N VAL A 102 13.01 -2.10 -4.62
CA VAL A 102 14.21 -2.58 -3.92
C VAL A 102 15.28 -1.48 -3.73
N PRO A 103 15.63 -0.66 -4.73
CA PRO A 103 16.70 0.32 -4.58
C PRO A 103 16.41 1.38 -3.50
N ALA A 104 15.21 1.98 -3.52
CA ALA A 104 14.83 2.97 -2.52
C ALA A 104 14.61 2.34 -1.15
N TYR A 105 14.07 1.13 -1.09
CA TYR A 105 13.94 0.38 0.15
C TYR A 105 15.31 0.13 0.83
N TRP A 106 16.31 -0.33 0.07
CA TRP A 106 17.66 -0.53 0.60
C TRP A 106 18.33 0.77 1.02
N LEU A 107 18.14 1.85 0.25
CA LEU A 107 18.61 3.18 0.65
C LEU A 107 17.98 3.62 1.97
N ALA A 108 16.67 3.40 2.14
CA ALA A 108 15.96 3.71 3.37
C ALA A 108 16.42 2.85 4.54
N ILE A 109 16.70 1.55 4.35
CA ILE A 109 17.32 0.71 5.40
C ILE A 109 18.66 1.31 5.83
N ALA A 110 19.54 1.63 4.88
CA ALA A 110 20.84 2.22 5.18
C ALA A 110 20.70 3.56 5.92
N GLY A 111 19.76 4.41 5.48
CA GLY A 111 19.42 5.65 6.15
C GLY A 111 18.86 5.45 7.56
N SER A 112 17.95 4.51 7.76
CA SER A 112 17.41 4.15 9.08
C SER A 112 18.50 3.66 10.02
N VAL A 113 19.44 2.84 9.54
CA VAL A 113 20.60 2.42 10.33
C VAL A 113 21.46 3.64 10.68
N ALA A 114 21.81 4.49 9.71
CA ALA A 114 22.62 5.67 9.95
C ALA A 114 22.00 6.65 10.95
N LEU A 115 20.68 6.85 10.87
CA LEU A 115 19.95 7.78 11.74
C LEU A 115 19.68 7.22 13.13
N LEU A 116 19.30 5.93 13.24
CA LEU A 116 18.73 5.38 14.47
C LEU A 116 19.71 4.52 15.27
N TRP A 117 20.76 3.97 14.63
CA TRP A 117 21.74 3.14 15.35
C TRP A 117 22.51 3.92 16.44
N PRO A 118 22.93 5.19 16.22
CA PRO A 118 23.54 6.01 17.26
C PRO A 118 22.57 6.35 18.41
N LEU A 119 21.26 6.22 18.19
CA LEU A 119 20.19 6.52 19.14
C LEU A 119 19.69 5.26 19.86
N ALA A 120 20.52 4.21 19.91
CA ALA A 120 20.18 2.98 20.62
C ALA A 120 19.87 3.27 22.10
N GLY A 121 18.67 2.90 22.55
CA GLY A 121 18.19 3.15 23.92
C GLY A 121 17.26 4.34 24.05
N GLU A 122 17.16 5.21 23.03
CA GLU A 122 16.22 6.32 23.04
C GLU A 122 14.75 5.86 23.00
N PRO A 123 13.82 6.58 23.66
CA PRO A 123 12.41 6.21 23.69
C PRO A 123 11.80 6.08 22.29
N GLY A 124 11.28 4.88 21.98
CA GLY A 124 10.66 4.56 20.70
C GLY A 124 11.61 4.00 19.64
N VAL A 125 12.93 4.13 19.81
CA VAL A 125 13.93 3.53 18.93
C VAL A 125 14.10 2.05 19.29
N ARG A 126 13.66 1.16 18.39
CA ARG A 126 13.69 -0.30 18.60
C ARG A 126 14.58 -0.94 17.55
N LEU A 127 15.85 -1.15 17.87
CA LEU A 127 16.79 -1.79 16.95
C LEU A 127 16.71 -3.32 17.03
N PRO A 128 16.90 -4.03 15.90
CA PRO A 128 17.12 -5.48 15.89
C PRO A 128 18.58 -5.82 16.28
N PRO A 129 18.88 -7.06 16.69
CA PRO A 129 20.25 -7.55 16.74
C PRO A 129 20.96 -7.34 15.39
N ALA A 130 22.23 -6.91 15.39
CA ALA A 130 22.96 -6.65 14.14
C ALA A 130 22.98 -7.88 13.19
N GLY A 131 23.07 -9.08 13.76
CA GLY A 131 23.06 -10.34 13.01
C GLY A 131 21.75 -10.62 12.26
N SER A 132 20.65 -9.96 12.60
CA SER A 132 19.35 -10.14 11.92
C SER A 132 19.05 -9.05 10.88
N LEU A 133 19.93 -8.06 10.69
CA LEU A 133 19.82 -7.06 9.61
C LEU A 133 19.68 -7.66 8.20
N PRO A 134 20.34 -8.79 7.84
CA PRO A 134 20.16 -9.39 6.52
C PRO A 134 18.69 -9.74 6.18
N LEU A 135 17.84 -10.02 7.18
CA LEU A 135 16.42 -10.30 6.95
C LEU A 135 15.68 -9.10 6.34
N PHE A 136 16.09 -7.87 6.65
CA PHE A 136 15.46 -6.67 6.07
C PHE A 136 15.73 -6.61 4.56
N PHE A 137 16.96 -6.90 4.10
CA PHE A 137 17.32 -6.80 2.68
C PHE A 137 16.59 -7.80 1.77
N ILE A 138 16.03 -8.87 2.34
CA ILE A 138 15.26 -9.89 1.63
C ILE A 138 13.76 -9.86 1.97
N PHE A 139 13.26 -8.80 2.63
CA PHE A 139 11.86 -8.66 3.06
C PHE A 139 11.39 -9.74 4.07
N GLY A 140 12.33 -10.37 4.78
CA GLY A 140 12.10 -11.42 5.76
C GLY A 140 11.78 -10.92 7.17
N GLN A 141 11.88 -9.62 7.43
CA GLN A 141 11.75 -9.03 8.78
C GLN A 141 10.40 -9.30 9.46
N ASN A 142 9.37 -9.67 8.71
CA ASN A 142 8.05 -9.96 9.26
C ASN A 142 7.97 -11.30 10.00
N TYR A 143 8.90 -12.21 9.72
CA TYR A 143 8.82 -13.61 10.11
C TYR A 143 9.73 -13.97 11.28
N SER A 144 10.40 -12.98 11.89
CA SER A 144 11.20 -13.16 13.09
C SER A 144 10.76 -12.21 14.22
N PRO A 145 10.63 -12.70 15.47
CA PRO A 145 10.40 -11.85 16.64
C PRO A 145 11.49 -10.80 16.86
N GLU A 146 12.70 -11.06 16.38
CA GLU A 146 13.85 -10.16 16.54
C GLU A 146 13.76 -8.92 15.65
N THR A 147 13.04 -9.01 14.53
CA THR A 147 13.03 -8.00 13.47
C THR A 147 11.67 -7.35 13.25
N ILE A 148 10.56 -8.03 13.59
CA ILE A 148 9.21 -7.48 13.40
C ILE A 148 9.04 -6.19 14.22
N MET A 149 8.57 -5.11 13.57
CA MET A 149 8.42 -3.78 14.16
C MET A 149 9.72 -3.17 14.72
N ARG A 150 10.88 -3.56 14.19
CA ARG A 150 12.19 -3.03 14.55
C ARG A 150 12.80 -2.24 13.39
N LEU A 151 13.79 -1.40 13.69
CA LEU A 151 14.47 -0.45 12.80
C LEU A 151 13.52 0.62 12.22
N ASP A 152 12.61 0.22 11.34
CA ASP A 152 11.58 1.07 10.74
C ASP A 152 10.24 0.29 10.73
N PRO A 153 9.40 0.47 11.75
CA PRO A 153 8.20 -0.34 11.94
C PRO A 153 7.25 -0.40 10.73
N PRO A 154 6.89 0.70 10.04
CA PRO A 154 6.10 0.67 8.80
C PRO A 154 6.55 -0.35 7.74
N MET A 155 7.85 -0.71 7.67
CA MET A 155 8.38 -1.65 6.67
C MET A 155 7.75 -3.04 6.72
N TRP A 156 7.00 -3.40 7.77
CA TRP A 156 6.26 -4.66 7.79
C TRP A 156 5.28 -4.77 6.61
N THR A 157 4.69 -3.65 6.16
CA THR A 157 3.75 -3.67 5.02
C THR A 157 4.47 -4.00 3.71
N LEU A 158 5.73 -3.60 3.56
CA LEU A 158 6.54 -3.89 2.39
C LEU A 158 6.93 -5.37 2.32
N GLY A 159 7.15 -6.02 3.47
CA GLY A 159 7.29 -7.47 3.54
C GLY A 159 6.05 -8.21 3.02
N VAL A 160 4.87 -7.77 3.45
CA VAL A 160 3.58 -8.29 2.95
C VAL A 160 3.42 -8.02 1.45
N GLU A 161 3.77 -6.82 0.99
CA GLU A 161 3.62 -6.44 -0.40
C GLU A 161 4.59 -7.22 -1.31
N ALA A 162 5.84 -7.43 -0.89
CA ALA A 162 6.79 -8.28 -1.58
C ALA A 162 6.30 -9.73 -1.70
N ALA A 163 5.74 -10.29 -0.63
CA ALA A 163 5.11 -11.61 -0.65
C ALA A 163 3.89 -11.65 -1.61
N PHE A 164 3.06 -10.61 -1.63
CA PHE A 164 1.96 -10.50 -2.60
C PHE A 164 2.49 -10.43 -4.04
N TYR A 165 3.55 -9.69 -4.29
CA TYR A 165 4.16 -9.58 -5.62
C TYR A 165 4.73 -10.92 -6.10
N ALA A 166 5.29 -11.72 -5.20
CA ALA A 166 5.73 -13.07 -5.49
C ALA A 166 4.55 -14.01 -5.81
N LEU A 167 3.42 -13.87 -5.10
CA LEU A 167 2.20 -14.66 -5.30
C LEU A 167 1.44 -14.27 -6.58
N LEU A 168 1.49 -12.99 -6.98
CA LEU A 168 0.61 -12.44 -8.01
C LEU A 168 0.74 -13.10 -9.40
N PRO A 169 1.92 -13.49 -9.91
CA PRO A 169 2.03 -14.23 -11.17
C PRO A 169 1.23 -15.55 -11.16
N LEU A 170 1.17 -16.25 -10.02
CA LEU A 170 0.38 -17.48 -9.88
C LEU A 170 -1.13 -17.17 -9.92
N LEU A 171 -1.57 -16.13 -9.21
CA LEU A 171 -2.97 -15.68 -9.26
C LEU A 171 -3.36 -15.21 -10.67
N GLY A 172 -2.46 -14.50 -11.34
CA GLY A 172 -2.63 -14.07 -12.73
C GLY A 172 -2.72 -15.26 -13.69
N TRP A 173 -1.88 -16.27 -13.53
CA TRP A 173 -1.95 -17.52 -14.29
C TRP A 173 -3.27 -18.25 -14.07
N ALA A 174 -3.72 -18.38 -12.82
CA ALA A 174 -5.03 -18.96 -12.49
C ALA A 174 -6.18 -18.17 -13.15
N ALA A 175 -6.09 -16.84 -13.19
CA ALA A 175 -7.08 -16.00 -13.86
C ALA A 175 -7.12 -16.25 -15.37
N LEU A 176 -5.96 -16.43 -16.03
CA LEU A 176 -5.92 -16.78 -17.45
C LEU A 176 -6.60 -18.13 -17.73
N ARG A 177 -6.55 -19.08 -16.78
CA ARG A 177 -7.24 -20.38 -16.85
C ARG A 177 -8.73 -20.30 -16.53
N ALA A 178 -9.16 -19.38 -15.67
CA ALA A 178 -10.53 -19.32 -15.15
C ALA A 178 -11.61 -19.10 -16.22
N GLY A 179 -11.28 -18.54 -17.40
CA GLY A 179 -12.18 -18.39 -18.56
C GLY A 179 -12.41 -16.94 -18.98
N ARG A 180 -13.25 -16.67 -19.99
CA ARG A 180 -13.39 -15.33 -20.61
C ARG A 180 -14.57 -14.49 -20.10
N THR A 181 -15.32 -14.98 -19.12
CA THR A 181 -16.45 -14.21 -18.54
C THR A 181 -16.00 -13.50 -17.27
N ARG A 182 -16.66 -12.38 -16.93
CA ARG A 182 -16.35 -11.64 -15.69
C ARG A 182 -16.57 -12.48 -14.44
N GLY A 183 -17.65 -13.27 -14.39
CA GLY A 183 -17.91 -14.17 -13.25
C GLY A 183 -16.78 -15.17 -13.05
N ARG A 184 -16.27 -15.75 -14.14
CA ARG A 184 -15.09 -16.63 -14.11
C ARG A 184 -13.83 -15.90 -13.65
N GLN A 185 -13.59 -14.68 -14.13
CA GLN A 185 -12.46 -13.86 -13.66
C GLN A 185 -12.56 -13.46 -12.18
N ALA A 186 -13.77 -13.38 -11.62
CA ALA A 186 -13.99 -13.06 -10.21
C ALA A 186 -13.66 -14.24 -9.27
N ILE A 187 -13.57 -15.48 -9.77
CA ILE A 187 -13.28 -16.66 -8.93
C ILE A 187 -11.95 -16.48 -8.18
N VAL A 188 -10.88 -16.08 -8.87
CA VAL A 188 -9.55 -15.93 -8.26
C VAL A 188 -9.54 -14.93 -7.09
N PRO A 189 -9.99 -13.67 -7.26
CA PRO A 189 -10.05 -12.74 -6.13
C PRO A 189 -11.05 -13.16 -5.05
N VAL A 190 -12.19 -13.78 -5.39
CA VAL A 190 -13.15 -14.26 -4.39
C VAL A 190 -12.56 -15.39 -3.55
N LEU A 191 -11.85 -16.33 -4.15
CA LEU A 191 -11.15 -17.39 -3.41
C LEU A 191 -10.03 -16.83 -2.54
N ALA A 192 -9.24 -15.87 -3.06
CA ALA A 192 -8.20 -15.21 -2.27
C ALA A 192 -8.79 -14.46 -1.06
N LEU A 193 -9.93 -13.78 -1.26
CA LEU A 193 -10.68 -13.12 -0.18
C LEU A 193 -11.16 -14.16 0.85
N ALA A 194 -11.82 -15.23 0.40
CA ALA A 194 -12.34 -16.27 1.28
C ALA A 194 -11.22 -16.94 2.11
N LEU A 195 -10.09 -17.28 1.49
CA LEU A 195 -8.93 -17.86 2.18
C LEU A 195 -8.34 -16.89 3.22
N GLY A 196 -8.19 -15.62 2.88
CA GLY A 196 -7.69 -14.61 3.81
C GLY A 196 -8.66 -14.35 4.98
N MET A 197 -9.97 -14.34 4.71
CA MET A 197 -10.99 -14.21 5.75
C MET A 197 -11.03 -15.44 6.66
N ALA A 198 -10.94 -16.66 6.10
CA ALA A 198 -10.84 -17.89 6.89
C ALA A 198 -9.60 -17.87 7.79
N PHE A 199 -8.45 -17.43 7.27
CA PHE A 199 -7.25 -17.25 8.07
C PHE A 199 -7.44 -16.24 9.20
N ASN A 200 -8.09 -15.09 8.95
CA ASN A 200 -8.34 -14.09 9.98
C ASN A 200 -9.34 -14.57 11.05
N VAL A 201 -10.38 -15.32 10.68
CA VAL A 201 -11.31 -15.95 11.64
C VAL A 201 -10.56 -16.95 12.52
N TRP A 202 -9.74 -17.81 11.91
CA TRP A 202 -8.90 -18.76 12.64
C TRP A 202 -7.90 -18.05 13.57
N LEU A 203 -7.27 -16.96 13.11
CA LEU A 203 -6.33 -16.19 13.91
C LEU A 203 -7.02 -15.46 15.07
N ALA A 204 -8.25 -14.96 14.86
CA ALA A 204 -9.02 -14.26 15.88
C ALA A 204 -9.42 -15.14 17.07
N GLN A 205 -9.41 -16.47 16.90
CA GLN A 205 -9.67 -17.45 17.95
C GLN A 205 -8.41 -17.83 18.75
N ARG A 206 -7.24 -17.31 18.38
CA ARG A 206 -5.96 -17.64 19.00
C ARG A 206 -5.41 -16.49 19.83
N ALA A 207 -4.35 -16.80 20.59
CA ALA A 207 -3.55 -15.77 21.24
C ALA A 207 -3.03 -14.76 20.20
N PRO A 208 -3.00 -13.45 20.51
CA PRO A 208 -2.53 -12.43 19.60
C PRO A 208 -1.11 -12.74 19.09
N SER A 209 -0.95 -12.84 17.78
CA SER A 209 0.35 -13.03 17.14
C SER A 209 0.64 -11.89 16.18
N ILE A 210 1.67 -11.10 16.50
CA ILE A 210 2.09 -9.97 15.67
C ILE A 210 2.62 -10.42 14.31
N ILE A 211 3.34 -11.56 14.28
CA ILE A 211 3.92 -12.14 13.06
C ILE A 211 2.80 -12.61 12.14
N LEU A 212 1.89 -13.46 12.64
CA LEU A 212 0.76 -13.94 11.84
C LEU A 212 -0.15 -12.79 11.42
N GLY A 213 -0.43 -11.85 12.34
CA GLY A 213 -1.26 -10.68 12.08
C GLY A 213 -0.68 -9.69 11.06
N LYS A 214 0.63 -9.73 10.79
CA LYS A 214 1.36 -8.90 9.81
C LYS A 214 1.97 -9.74 8.68
N SER A 215 1.36 -10.88 8.38
CA SER A 215 1.74 -11.76 7.28
C SER A 215 0.78 -11.60 6.08
N LEU A 216 1.20 -12.09 4.91
CA LEU A 216 0.38 -12.05 3.69
C LEU A 216 -1.00 -12.69 3.86
N PRO A 217 -1.17 -13.90 4.44
CA PRO A 217 -2.49 -14.51 4.61
C PRO A 217 -3.50 -13.58 5.31
N ALA A 218 -3.05 -12.86 6.32
CA ALA A 218 -3.89 -11.96 7.11
C ALA A 218 -4.30 -10.69 6.37
N MET A 219 -3.47 -10.24 5.42
CA MET A 219 -3.68 -9.03 4.61
C MET A 219 -4.25 -9.31 3.22
N LEU A 220 -4.28 -10.59 2.81
CA LEU A 220 -4.78 -11.03 1.51
C LEU A 220 -6.19 -10.51 1.16
N PRO A 221 -7.16 -10.39 2.11
CA PRO A 221 -8.47 -9.81 1.82
C PRO A 221 -8.41 -8.44 1.16
N TYR A 222 -7.49 -7.56 1.58
CA TYR A 222 -7.39 -6.20 1.08
C TYR A 222 -6.93 -6.16 -0.39
N PHE A 223 -5.91 -6.96 -0.72
CA PHE A 223 -5.48 -7.12 -2.10
C PHE A 223 -6.57 -7.75 -2.96
N ALA A 224 -7.22 -8.80 -2.45
CA ALA A 224 -8.28 -9.52 -3.15
C ALA A 224 -9.48 -8.62 -3.47
N ILE A 225 -9.85 -7.71 -2.57
CA ILE A 225 -10.90 -6.69 -2.80
C ILE A 225 -10.50 -5.73 -3.93
N GLY A 226 -9.24 -5.28 -3.96
CA GLY A 226 -8.71 -4.50 -5.07
C GLY A 226 -8.74 -5.25 -6.39
N MET A 227 -8.32 -6.52 -6.38
CA MET A 227 -8.36 -7.42 -7.55
C MET A 227 -9.79 -7.61 -8.06
N LEU A 228 -10.75 -7.82 -7.17
CA LEU A 228 -12.17 -7.95 -7.52
C LEU A 228 -12.70 -6.66 -8.16
N ALA A 229 -12.39 -5.51 -7.58
CA ALA A 229 -12.76 -4.22 -8.15
C ALA A 229 -12.19 -4.05 -9.57
N ALA A 230 -10.95 -4.50 -9.83
CA ALA A 230 -10.36 -4.47 -11.17
C ALA A 230 -11.15 -5.31 -12.18
N VAL A 231 -11.67 -6.48 -11.78
CA VAL A 231 -12.55 -7.32 -12.62
C VAL A 231 -13.87 -6.62 -12.90
N LEU A 232 -14.51 -6.08 -11.86
CA LEU A 232 -15.86 -5.52 -11.94
C LEU A 232 -15.93 -4.26 -12.82
N VAL A 233 -14.91 -3.41 -12.76
CA VAL A 233 -14.87 -2.15 -13.54
C VAL A 233 -14.19 -2.31 -14.90
N TYR A 234 -13.63 -3.48 -15.23
CA TYR A 234 -12.96 -3.68 -16.51
C TYR A 234 -13.95 -3.53 -17.68
N GLY A 235 -13.65 -2.58 -18.57
CA GLY A 235 -14.49 -2.26 -19.73
C GLY A 235 -15.86 -1.67 -19.37
N ARG A 236 -16.04 -1.19 -18.13
CA ARG A 236 -17.29 -0.55 -17.68
C ARG A 236 -17.00 0.80 -17.06
N ALA A 237 -17.95 1.72 -17.23
CA ALA A 237 -18.02 2.94 -16.45
C ALA A 237 -19.41 2.98 -15.78
N PRO A 238 -19.51 2.95 -14.44
CA PRO A 238 -20.80 3.10 -13.76
C PRO A 238 -21.47 4.41 -14.18
N GLY A 239 -22.80 4.54 -14.12
CA GLY A 239 -23.52 5.81 -14.35
C GLY A 239 -23.16 6.89 -13.32
N ARG A 240 -23.51 8.18 -13.54
CA ARG A 240 -23.11 9.29 -12.65
C ARG A 240 -23.56 9.04 -11.20
N VAL A 241 -24.83 8.67 -11.04
CA VAL A 241 -25.43 8.32 -9.74
C VAL A 241 -24.69 7.16 -9.09
N ALA A 242 -24.47 6.06 -9.83
CA ALA A 242 -23.72 4.91 -9.30
C ALA A 242 -22.27 5.26 -8.90
N SER A 243 -21.61 6.18 -9.60
CA SER A 243 -20.28 6.66 -9.18
C SER A 243 -20.33 7.49 -7.90
N LEU A 244 -21.36 8.31 -7.71
CA LEU A 244 -21.54 9.06 -6.47
C LEU A 244 -21.83 8.10 -5.30
N LEU A 245 -22.69 7.10 -5.51
CA LEU A 245 -22.97 6.08 -4.51
C LEU A 245 -21.72 5.26 -4.15
N LEU A 246 -20.92 4.86 -5.14
CA LEU A 246 -19.65 4.15 -4.91
C LEU A 246 -18.63 5.02 -4.17
N GLY A 247 -18.52 6.30 -4.52
CA GLY A 247 -17.57 7.23 -3.90
C GLY A 247 -17.95 7.59 -2.47
N PHE A 248 -19.17 8.11 -2.27
CA PHE A 248 -19.66 8.53 -0.95
C PHE A 248 -20.01 7.35 -0.05
N GLY A 249 -20.62 6.28 -0.60
CA GLY A 249 -20.83 5.04 0.16
C GLY A 249 -19.51 4.40 0.55
N GLY A 250 -18.50 4.45 -0.34
CA GLY A 250 -17.17 3.96 -0.02
C GLY A 250 -16.48 4.77 1.08
N LEU A 251 -16.59 6.11 1.04
CA LEU A 251 -16.13 6.97 2.12
C LEU A 251 -16.89 6.69 3.44
N GLY A 252 -18.20 6.48 3.36
CA GLY A 252 -19.04 6.10 4.50
C GLY A 252 -18.59 4.80 5.16
N LEU A 253 -18.24 3.78 4.37
CA LEU A 253 -17.70 2.51 4.89
C LEU A 253 -16.34 2.69 5.56
N VAL A 254 -15.46 3.54 5.02
CA VAL A 254 -14.16 3.88 5.62
C VAL A 254 -14.35 4.57 6.98
N VAL A 255 -15.27 5.54 7.06
CA VAL A 255 -15.57 6.25 8.30
C VAL A 255 -16.24 5.32 9.32
N LEU A 256 -17.20 4.50 8.88
CA LEU A 256 -17.90 3.54 9.74
C LEU A 256 -16.93 2.52 10.32
N ASP A 257 -16.01 1.98 9.51
CA ASP A 257 -14.99 1.04 9.96
C ASP A 257 -14.12 1.65 11.07
N GLY A 258 -13.61 2.87 10.85
CA GLY A 258 -12.82 3.58 11.87
C GLY A 258 -13.62 3.89 13.13
N TRP A 259 -14.89 4.27 12.99
CA TRP A 259 -15.79 4.51 14.11
C TRP A 259 -16.06 3.24 14.93
N LEU A 260 -16.33 2.10 14.26
CA LEU A 260 -16.53 0.81 14.92
C LEU A 260 -15.27 0.38 15.69
N HIS A 261 -14.08 0.52 15.09
CA HIS A 261 -12.82 0.24 15.78
C HIS A 261 -12.58 1.15 16.99
N ALA A 262 -12.95 2.43 16.90
CA ALA A 262 -12.83 3.36 18.02
C ALA A 262 -13.80 3.05 19.17
N ARG A 263 -14.94 2.41 18.89
CA ARG A 263 -15.97 2.07 19.89
C ARG A 263 -15.92 0.63 20.39
N ALA A 264 -15.11 -0.22 19.78
CA ALA A 264 -15.02 -1.62 20.13
C ALA A 264 -14.32 -1.80 21.50
N ALA A 265 -15.12 -2.05 22.54
CA ALA A 265 -14.60 -2.34 23.87
C ALA A 265 -13.82 -3.67 23.88
N PRO A 266 -12.65 -3.75 24.55
CA PRO A 266 -11.92 -5.00 24.71
C PRO A 266 -12.82 -6.11 25.27
N GLY A 267 -12.76 -7.30 24.67
CA GLY A 267 -13.58 -8.45 25.07
C GLY A 267 -15.03 -8.44 24.57
N SER A 268 -15.51 -7.34 23.96
CA SER A 268 -16.87 -7.30 23.39
C SER A 268 -17.02 -8.18 22.13
N GLY A 269 -18.27 -8.58 21.83
CA GLY A 269 -18.58 -9.28 20.57
C GLY A 269 -18.20 -8.46 19.33
N LEU A 270 -18.34 -7.12 19.40
CA LEU A 270 -17.88 -6.23 18.33
C LEU A 270 -16.37 -6.30 18.14
N ALA A 271 -15.58 -6.26 19.22
CA ALA A 271 -14.13 -6.41 19.12
C ALA A 271 -13.72 -7.77 18.54
N GLN A 272 -14.43 -8.86 18.90
CA GLN A 272 -14.17 -10.18 18.33
C GLN A 272 -14.52 -10.26 16.83
N LEU A 273 -15.63 -9.64 16.43
CA LEU A 273 -16.01 -9.51 15.03
C LEU A 273 -14.94 -8.72 14.25
N LEU A 274 -14.49 -7.58 14.77
CA LEU A 274 -13.48 -6.74 14.13
C LEU A 274 -12.09 -7.40 14.12
N LYS A 275 -11.74 -8.28 15.06
CA LYS A 275 -10.52 -9.10 14.94
C LYS A 275 -10.59 -10.02 13.71
N SER A 276 -11.77 -10.55 13.41
CA SER A 276 -12.00 -11.48 12.29
C SER A 276 -12.13 -10.74 10.95
N LEU A 277 -12.90 -9.64 10.94
CA LEU A 277 -13.12 -8.82 9.75
C LEU A 277 -11.94 -7.89 9.45
N ARG A 278 -11.19 -7.49 10.48
CA ARG A 278 -10.18 -6.43 10.40
C ARG A 278 -10.78 -5.18 9.74
N ASP A 279 -10.02 -4.54 8.85
CA ASP A 279 -10.45 -3.36 8.09
C ASP A 279 -11.08 -3.72 6.74
N THR A 280 -11.69 -4.91 6.62
CA THR A 280 -12.33 -5.36 5.37
C THR A 280 -13.46 -4.41 4.92
N PRO A 281 -14.33 -3.88 5.81
CA PRO A 281 -15.30 -2.85 5.43
C PRO A 281 -14.65 -1.61 4.80
N ALA A 282 -13.57 -1.12 5.41
CA ALA A 282 -12.79 -0.02 4.83
C ALA A 282 -12.16 -0.38 3.49
N ALA A 283 -11.62 -1.60 3.33
CA ALA A 283 -11.06 -2.07 2.07
C ALA A 283 -12.11 -2.07 0.94
N ILE A 284 -13.35 -2.49 1.23
CA ILE A 284 -14.48 -2.41 0.28
C ILE A 284 -14.77 -0.95 -0.06
N GLY A 285 -14.77 -0.06 0.93
CA GLY A 285 -14.96 1.37 0.71
C GLY A 285 -13.85 2.00 -0.17
N CYS A 286 -12.59 1.67 0.11
CA CYS A 286 -11.44 2.05 -0.70
C CYS A 286 -11.57 1.54 -2.13
N ALA A 287 -12.03 0.30 -2.35
CA ALA A 287 -12.25 -0.24 -3.69
C ALA A 287 -13.32 0.54 -4.47
N GLY A 288 -14.39 1.00 -3.81
CA GLY A 288 -15.38 1.91 -4.39
C GLY A 288 -14.77 3.24 -4.83
N ILE A 289 -13.92 3.85 -3.99
CA ILE A 289 -13.21 5.09 -4.29
C ILE A 289 -12.24 4.90 -5.47
N VAL A 290 -11.48 3.80 -5.50
CA VAL A 290 -10.56 3.45 -6.59
C VAL A 290 -11.33 3.23 -7.90
N ALA A 291 -12.47 2.53 -7.84
CA ALA A 291 -13.34 2.34 -9.00
C ALA A 291 -13.81 3.67 -9.60
N VAL A 292 -14.20 4.63 -8.76
CA VAL A 292 -14.58 5.99 -9.20
C VAL A 292 -13.37 6.73 -9.77
N ALA A 293 -12.21 6.72 -9.11
CA ALA A 293 -10.99 7.37 -9.59
C ALA A 293 -10.56 6.86 -10.98
N VAL A 294 -10.84 5.60 -11.30
CA VAL A 294 -10.48 4.99 -12.59
C VAL A 294 -11.53 5.26 -13.67
N THR A 295 -12.80 5.15 -13.33
CA THR A 295 -13.90 5.23 -14.31
C THR A 295 -14.36 6.67 -14.56
N ARG A 296 -14.36 7.51 -13.52
CA ARG A 296 -14.69 8.94 -13.55
C ARG A 296 -13.77 9.72 -12.61
N PRO A 297 -12.48 9.93 -12.98
CA PRO A 297 -11.50 10.56 -12.11
C PRO A 297 -11.96 11.95 -11.64
N PRO A 298 -12.19 12.15 -10.33
CA PRO A 298 -12.51 13.46 -9.77
C PRO A 298 -11.38 14.45 -10.04
N ARG A 299 -11.72 15.70 -10.39
CA ARG A 299 -10.72 16.76 -10.65
C ARG A 299 -9.82 17.01 -9.44
N ALA A 300 -10.38 16.97 -8.23
CA ALA A 300 -9.64 17.15 -6.98
C ALA A 300 -8.54 16.10 -6.79
N LEU A 301 -8.83 14.82 -7.09
CA LEU A 301 -7.83 13.75 -6.99
C LEU A 301 -6.75 13.88 -8.07
N ALA A 302 -7.09 14.42 -9.24
CA ALA A 302 -6.16 14.66 -10.33
C ALA A 302 -5.45 16.02 -10.25
N ALA A 303 -5.60 16.76 -9.14
CA ALA A 303 -4.94 18.05 -8.96
C ALA A 303 -3.42 17.88 -8.95
N ARG A 304 -2.71 18.83 -9.59
CA ARG A 304 -1.26 18.75 -9.78
C ARG A 304 -0.47 18.57 -8.47
N PRO A 305 -0.74 19.30 -7.38
CA PRO A 305 0.00 19.11 -6.12
C PRO A 305 -0.13 17.68 -5.59
N LEU A 306 -1.33 17.12 -5.64
CA LEU A 306 -1.62 15.78 -5.15
C LEU A 306 -1.01 14.70 -6.06
N ALA A 307 -1.05 14.90 -7.38
CA ALA A 307 -0.39 14.01 -8.32
C ALA A 307 1.14 14.00 -8.15
N VAL A 308 1.76 15.16 -7.92
CA VAL A 308 3.21 15.28 -7.65
C VAL A 308 3.58 14.63 -6.31
N ALA A 309 2.81 14.89 -5.25
CA ALA A 309 2.98 14.19 -3.97
C ALA A 309 2.83 12.66 -4.13
N GLY A 310 1.97 12.23 -5.05
CA GLY A 310 1.79 10.83 -5.41
C GLY A 310 3.04 10.17 -6.00
N LEU A 311 3.88 10.93 -6.71
CA LEU A 311 5.14 10.42 -7.28
C LEU A 311 6.15 10.07 -6.20
N VAL A 312 6.25 10.89 -5.15
CA VAL A 312 7.19 10.70 -4.03
C VAL A 312 6.57 9.98 -2.83
N SER A 313 5.31 9.53 -2.96
CA SER A 313 4.56 8.87 -1.87
C SER A 313 5.26 7.63 -1.32
N TYR A 314 5.98 6.89 -2.17
CA TYR A 314 6.77 5.73 -1.73
C TYR A 314 7.97 6.14 -0.87
N GLY A 315 8.75 7.13 -1.32
CA GLY A 315 9.82 7.70 -0.51
C GLY A 315 9.30 8.28 0.81
N LEU A 316 8.17 8.99 0.79
CA LEU A 316 7.57 9.54 2.02
C LEU A 316 7.24 8.41 3.01
N TYR A 317 6.68 7.30 2.51
CA TYR A 317 6.41 6.11 3.31
C TYR A 317 7.67 5.50 3.93
N LEU A 318 8.80 5.49 3.21
CA LEU A 318 10.05 4.94 3.70
C LEU A 318 10.76 5.81 4.74
N TRP A 319 10.77 7.13 4.53
CA TRP A 319 11.64 8.01 5.32
C TRP A 319 10.97 8.60 6.57
N HIS A 320 9.63 8.61 6.64
CA HIS A 320 8.95 9.39 7.66
C HIS A 320 9.16 8.90 9.10
N VAL A 321 9.12 7.60 9.38
CA VAL A 321 9.27 7.12 10.78
C VAL A 321 10.70 7.25 11.30
N PRO A 322 11.75 6.86 10.54
CA PRO A 322 13.12 7.12 10.96
C PRO A 322 13.39 8.60 11.24
N LEU A 323 12.86 9.51 10.41
CA LEU A 323 12.98 10.94 10.64
C LEU A 323 12.17 11.43 11.84
N LEU A 324 10.93 10.94 12.04
CA LEU A 324 10.13 11.25 13.23
C LEU A 324 10.85 10.84 14.52
N LEU A 325 11.41 9.62 14.55
CA LEU A 325 12.15 9.11 15.70
C LEU A 325 13.45 9.89 15.92
N TRP A 326 14.21 10.15 14.86
CA TRP A 326 15.43 10.95 14.95
C TRP A 326 15.14 12.37 15.46
N LEU A 327 14.14 13.07 14.92
CA LEU A 327 13.74 14.40 15.40
C LEU A 327 13.29 14.36 16.86
N ARG A 328 12.57 13.32 17.28
CA ARG A 328 12.13 13.15 18.66
C ARG A 328 13.32 12.96 19.60
N SER A 329 14.26 12.09 19.27
CA SER A 329 15.47 11.83 20.07
C SER A 329 16.37 13.06 20.18
N MET A 330 16.39 13.91 19.15
CA MET A 330 17.13 15.18 19.18
C MET A 330 16.37 16.30 19.93
N GLY A 331 15.17 16.05 20.47
CA GLY A 331 14.34 17.07 21.11
C GLY A 331 13.76 18.11 20.16
N LEU A 332 13.80 17.87 18.85
CA LEU A 332 13.35 18.79 17.79
C LEU A 332 11.90 18.56 17.36
N LEU A 333 11.29 17.44 17.76
CA LEU A 333 9.90 17.12 17.41
C LEU A 333 8.93 17.72 18.45
N PRO A 334 7.96 18.56 18.05
CA PRO A 334 6.90 18.99 18.97
C PRO A 334 6.08 17.80 19.47
N MET A 335 5.82 17.73 20.78
CA MET A 335 5.07 16.63 21.41
C MET A 335 3.55 16.77 21.28
N HIS A 336 3.10 17.15 20.08
CA HIS A 336 1.70 17.10 19.66
C HIS A 336 1.62 16.84 18.15
N THR A 337 0.60 16.08 17.72
CA THR A 337 0.46 15.56 16.35
C THR A 337 0.68 16.60 15.25
N TRP A 338 0.02 17.75 15.37
CA TRP A 338 0.05 18.77 14.32
C TRP A 338 1.39 19.50 14.23
N GLY A 339 2.05 19.76 15.36
CA GLY A 339 3.37 20.38 15.39
C GLY A 339 4.43 19.43 14.86
N ALA A 340 4.38 18.17 15.29
CA ALA A 340 5.20 17.11 14.70
C ALA A 340 4.98 16.99 13.19
N THR A 341 3.73 17.08 12.73
CA THR A 341 3.42 17.04 11.31
C THR A 341 4.04 18.22 10.56
N LEU A 342 3.90 19.44 11.08
CA LEU A 342 4.45 20.65 10.46
C LEU A 342 5.98 20.62 10.36
N VAL A 343 6.67 20.04 11.34
CA VAL A 343 8.14 19.95 11.35
C VAL A 343 8.64 18.76 10.53
N ALA A 344 8.08 17.57 10.73
CA ALA A 344 8.61 16.35 10.14
C ALA A 344 8.16 16.11 8.69
N LEU A 345 7.00 16.62 8.27
CA LEU A 345 6.50 16.39 6.91
C LEU A 345 7.39 17.04 5.85
N PRO A 346 7.82 18.31 5.95
CA PRO A 346 8.73 18.92 4.98
C PRO A 346 10.06 18.17 4.85
N LEU A 347 10.63 17.74 5.99
CA LEU A 347 11.89 16.99 6.02
C LEU A 347 11.73 15.60 5.38
N SER A 348 10.60 14.93 5.66
CA SER A 348 10.30 13.62 5.07
C SER A 348 10.01 13.72 3.57
N LEU A 349 9.34 14.78 3.12
CA LEU A 349 9.13 15.06 1.70
C LEU A 349 10.44 15.40 0.99
N LEU A 350 11.35 16.12 1.65
CA LEU A 350 12.68 16.41 1.11
C LEU A 350 13.49 15.11 0.94
N ALA A 351 13.57 14.26 1.98
CA ALA A 351 14.23 12.97 1.89
C ALA A 351 13.60 12.07 0.80
N ALA A 352 12.27 12.04 0.72
CA ALA A 352 11.55 11.33 -0.33
C ALA A 352 11.86 11.85 -1.74
N ALA A 353 11.94 13.17 -1.92
CA ALA A 353 12.28 13.78 -3.18
C ALA A 353 13.73 13.49 -3.59
N LEU A 354 14.67 13.53 -2.65
CA LEU A 354 16.07 13.14 -2.89
C LEU A 354 16.20 11.67 -3.26
N SER A 355 15.55 10.77 -2.51
CA SER A 355 15.44 9.33 -2.84
C SER A 355 14.91 9.11 -4.26
N TRP A 356 13.83 9.83 -4.62
CA TRP A 356 13.22 9.73 -5.93
C TRP A 356 14.16 10.18 -7.06
N LEU A 357 14.78 11.34 -6.90
CA LEU A 357 15.64 11.95 -7.91
C LEU A 357 16.94 11.18 -8.11
N LEU A 358 17.57 10.74 -7.02
CA LEU A 358 18.90 10.11 -7.04
C LEU A 358 18.84 8.63 -7.40
N VAL A 359 17.79 7.90 -7.00
CA VAL A 359 17.74 6.44 -7.10
C VAL A 359 16.53 5.95 -7.89
N GLU A 360 15.32 6.24 -7.43
CA GLU A 360 14.10 5.59 -7.97
C GLU A 360 13.89 5.90 -9.46
N ARG A 361 14.03 7.17 -9.85
CA ARG A 361 13.85 7.61 -11.23
C ARG A 361 14.83 6.92 -12.17
N ALA A 362 16.09 6.80 -11.77
CA ALA A 362 17.13 6.15 -12.56
C ALA A 362 16.81 4.67 -12.77
N MET A 363 16.48 3.96 -11.69
CA MET A 363 16.21 2.52 -11.71
C MET A 363 14.93 2.17 -12.47
N ILE A 364 13.86 2.94 -12.30
CA ILE A 364 12.63 2.78 -13.08
C ILE A 364 12.91 3.01 -14.57
N SER A 365 13.70 4.03 -14.94
CA SER A 365 14.05 4.29 -16.34
C SER A 365 14.88 3.14 -16.95
N TRP A 366 15.83 2.60 -16.18
CA TRP A 366 16.67 1.46 -16.57
C TRP A 366 15.83 0.22 -16.87
N SER A 367 14.87 -0.12 -15.99
CA SER A 367 14.01 -1.29 -16.16
C SER A 367 13.14 -1.24 -17.41
N ARG A 368 12.71 -0.04 -17.83
CA ARG A 368 11.96 0.15 -19.08
C ARG A 368 12.86 -0.13 -20.29
N ARG A 369 14.07 0.44 -20.32
CA ARG A 369 15.03 0.25 -21.42
C ARG A 369 15.42 -1.22 -21.62
N THR A 370 15.75 -1.94 -20.54
CA THR A 370 16.17 -3.35 -20.62
C THR A 370 15.07 -4.26 -21.15
N THR A 371 13.81 -4.01 -20.77
CA THR A 371 12.67 -4.80 -21.26
C THR A 371 12.31 -4.54 -22.73
N VAL A 372 12.55 -3.32 -23.24
CA VAL A 372 12.36 -2.98 -24.67
C VAL A 372 13.46 -3.62 -25.53
N LEU A 373 14.73 -3.47 -25.14
CA LEU A 373 15.86 -4.07 -25.87
C LEU A 373 15.76 -5.60 -25.94
N GLY A 374 15.32 -6.25 -24.86
CA GLY A 374 15.09 -7.69 -24.84
C GLY A 374 13.88 -8.15 -25.68
N ALA A 375 12.94 -7.26 -26.01
CA ALA A 375 11.84 -7.55 -26.91
C ALA A 375 12.30 -7.49 -28.38
N ASN A 376 13.06 -6.45 -28.75
CA ASN A 376 13.56 -6.27 -30.13
C ASN A 376 14.59 -7.36 -30.53
N ARG A 377 15.51 -7.74 -29.63
CA ARG A 377 16.46 -8.84 -29.94
C ARG A 377 15.81 -10.20 -30.18
N ARG A 378 14.56 -10.41 -29.74
CA ARG A 378 13.84 -11.68 -29.94
C ARG A 378 12.96 -11.70 -31.19
N SER A 379 12.57 -10.53 -31.71
CA SER A 379 11.90 -10.47 -33.02
C SER A 379 12.88 -10.73 -34.17
N ASP A 380 14.15 -10.35 -34.01
CA ASP A 380 15.17 -10.58 -35.03
C ASP A 380 15.59 -12.06 -35.12
N THR A 381 15.47 -12.84 -34.04
CA THR A 381 15.82 -14.27 -34.02
C THR A 381 14.70 -15.22 -34.43
N SER A 382 13.50 -14.71 -34.74
CA SER A 382 12.35 -15.53 -35.16
C SER A 382 12.15 -15.61 -36.67
N VAL A 383 13.09 -15.10 -37.46
CA VAL A 383 13.15 -15.36 -38.90
C VAL A 383 14.03 -16.61 -39.11
N PRO A 384 13.46 -17.77 -39.50
CA PRO A 384 14.29 -18.90 -39.89
C PRO A 384 15.09 -18.53 -41.14
N PRO A 385 16.36 -18.98 -41.28
CA PRO A 385 17.03 -18.89 -42.56
C PRO A 385 16.24 -19.74 -43.56
N VAL A 386 15.92 -19.10 -44.70
CA VAL A 386 15.19 -19.68 -45.83
C VAL A 386 15.95 -20.85 -46.44
#